data_AF-A0A931CM20-F1
#
_entry.id   AF-A0A931CM20-F1
#
_cell.length_a   1.000
_cell.length_b   1.000
_cell.length_c   1.000
_cell.angle_alpha   90.00
_cell.angle_beta   90.00
_cell.angle_gamma   90.00
#
_symmetry.space_group_name_H-M   'P 1'
#
loop_
_entity.id
_entity.type
_entity.pdbx_description
1 polymer ?
#
loop_
_entity_poly.entity_id
_entity_poly.type
_entity_poly.pdbx_seq_one_letter_code
_entity_poly.pdbx_strand_id
1 'polypeptide(L)'
;MNNGEPVVWFATSDDRGYAWRRGGQLMIVSLVPAVLIFCGSGLAGELLPAFWLSLLLAPVAGAYALAVVVADRRAAVEVRVAGGAITLVRPDGGTTTYQARDVRRFEVIRTVYSGGGTPDVARLRLHAGGRVERTRPGPDLSPELRRALTVAEVDLLVSVKHREE
;
A
#
# COMPACT_ATOMS: atom_id res chain seq x y z
N MET A 1 -16.64 -29.54 -5.88
CA MET A 1 -16.54 -28.65 -4.71
C MET A 1 -15.43 -29.18 -3.83
N ASN A 2 -14.20 -28.64 -3.94
CA ASN A 2 -13.12 -29.00 -3.03
C ASN A 2 -13.26 -28.12 -1.79
N ASN A 3 -13.84 -28.71 -0.75
CA ASN A 3 -13.97 -28.14 0.59
C ASN A 3 -12.67 -28.37 1.35
N GLY A 4 -12.01 -27.32 1.82
CA GLY A 4 -11.10 -27.44 2.97
C GLY A 4 -9.92 -26.48 2.99
N GLU A 5 -9.23 -26.27 1.87
CA GLU A 5 -8.01 -25.47 1.89
C GLU A 5 -8.33 -23.98 1.65
N PRO A 6 -7.95 -23.09 2.59
CA PRO A 6 -8.07 -21.67 2.37
C PRO A 6 -7.15 -21.28 1.22
N VAL A 7 -7.70 -20.62 0.20
CA VAL A 7 -6.88 -20.06 -0.86
C VAL A 7 -6.22 -18.81 -0.31
N VAL A 8 -4.89 -18.80 -0.29
CA VAL A 8 -4.11 -17.74 0.34
C VAL A 8 -3.34 -16.94 -0.69
N TRP A 9 -3.32 -15.63 -0.51
CA TRP A 9 -2.41 -14.71 -1.20
C TRP A 9 -1.54 -14.00 -0.18
N PHE A 10 -0.27 -13.82 -0.52
CA PHE A 10 0.73 -13.17 0.30
C PHE A 10 1.32 -11.97 -0.43
N ALA A 11 1.62 -10.90 0.32
CA ALA A 11 2.39 -9.77 -0.19
C ALA A 11 3.85 -10.17 -0.45
N THR A 12 4.50 -9.49 -1.40
CA THR A 12 5.92 -9.75 -1.75
C THR A 12 6.85 -9.44 -0.57
N SER A 13 6.43 -8.54 0.33
CA SER A 13 7.22 -8.17 1.51
C SER A 13 6.36 -8.16 2.78
N ASP A 14 6.71 -9.04 3.71
CA ASP A 14 6.17 -9.05 5.08
C ASP A 14 7.14 -8.43 6.12
N ASP A 15 8.27 -7.87 5.67
CA ASP A 15 9.26 -7.31 6.58
C ASP A 15 8.71 -6.10 7.38
N ARG A 16 8.80 -6.16 8.71
CA ARG A 16 8.48 -5.05 9.62
C ARG A 16 9.30 -3.79 9.32
N GLY A 17 10.48 -3.93 8.72
CA GLY A 17 11.36 -2.84 8.31
C GLY A 17 10.94 -2.12 7.02
N TYR A 18 10.01 -2.68 6.23
CA TYR A 18 9.61 -2.11 4.93
C TYR A 18 9.09 -0.67 5.05
N ALA A 19 8.16 -0.44 5.99
CA ALA A 19 7.58 0.87 6.24
C ALA A 19 8.62 1.91 6.68
N TRP A 20 9.56 1.49 7.53
CA TRP A 20 10.62 2.36 8.07
C TRP A 20 11.62 2.75 7.00
N ARG A 21 12.03 1.83 6.12
CA ARG A 21 12.93 2.16 4.99
C ARG A 21 12.28 3.16 4.05
N ARG A 22 10.99 2.97 3.73
CA ARG A 22 10.24 3.87 2.87
C ARG A 22 10.03 5.26 3.51
N GLY A 23 9.70 5.31 4.80
CA GLY A 23 9.59 6.56 5.56
C GLY A 23 10.93 7.29 5.69
N GLY A 24 12.02 6.56 5.96
CA GLY A 24 13.37 7.10 6.04
C GLY A 24 13.86 7.70 4.71
N GLN A 25 13.59 7.04 3.59
CA GLN A 25 13.87 7.59 2.26
C GLN A 25 13.16 8.93 2.03
N LEU A 26 11.88 9.05 2.43
CA LEU A 26 11.13 10.30 2.33
C LEU A 26 11.71 11.40 3.22
N MET A 27 12.17 11.05 4.43
CA MET A 27 12.88 11.99 5.30
C MET A 27 14.16 12.51 4.65
N ILE A 28 14.96 11.62 4.05
CA ILE A 28 16.21 12.00 3.38
C ILE A 28 15.91 12.90 2.17
N VAL A 29 14.92 12.55 1.34
CA VAL A 29 14.54 13.36 0.17
C VAL A 29 14.03 14.75 0.58
N SER A 30 13.35 14.86 1.71
CA SER A 30 12.86 16.16 2.22
C SER A 30 13.98 17.11 2.65
N LEU A 31 15.20 16.62 2.91
CA LEU A 31 16.36 17.47 3.22
C LEU A 31 16.86 18.24 1.99
N VAL A 32 16.66 17.72 0.78
CA VAL A 32 17.11 18.37 -0.46
C VAL A 32 16.53 19.79 -0.60
N PRO A 33 15.20 20.01 -0.56
CA PRO A 33 14.67 21.36 -0.62
C PRO A 33 15.07 22.22 0.59
N ALA A 34 15.21 21.64 1.78
CA ALA A 34 15.67 22.40 2.96
C ALA A 34 17.08 22.97 2.77
N VAL A 35 18.00 22.18 2.19
CA VAL A 35 19.36 22.61 1.85
C VAL A 35 19.34 23.68 0.75
N LEU A 36 18.53 23.51 -0.30
CA LEU A 36 18.43 24.49 -1.39
C LEU A 36 17.88 25.84 -0.91
N ILE A 37 16.85 25.82 -0.05
CA ILE A 37 16.30 27.03 0.58
C ILE A 37 17.38 27.70 1.43
N PHE A 38 18.08 26.94 2.28
CA PHE A 38 19.11 27.48 3.14
C PHE A 38 20.26 28.12 2.35
N CYS A 39 20.77 27.45 1.30
CA CYS A 39 21.81 27.96 0.43
C CYS A 39 21.36 29.19 -0.38
N GLY A 40 20.16 29.16 -0.97
CA GLY A 40 19.63 30.25 -1.76
C GLY A 40 19.38 31.52 -0.93
N SER A 41 18.85 31.36 0.27
CA SER A 41 18.59 32.48 1.17
C SER A 41 19.86 33.06 1.81
N GLY A 42 20.91 32.25 2.00
CA GLY A 42 22.23 32.73 2.38
C GLY A 42 22.83 33.68 1.36
N LEU A 43 22.61 33.45 0.06
CA LEU A 43 23.03 34.34 -1.02
C LEU A 43 22.19 35.62 -1.10
N ALA A 44 20.93 35.58 -0.67
CA ALA A 44 20.00 36.72 -0.68
C ALA A 44 20.04 37.58 0.59
N GLY A 45 20.79 37.18 1.63
CA GLY A 45 20.85 37.87 2.91
C GLY A 45 19.62 37.67 3.82
N GLU A 46 18.69 36.78 3.45
CA GLU A 46 17.44 36.53 4.18
C GLU A 46 17.51 35.23 5.01
N LEU A 47 18.51 35.15 5.90
CA LEU A 47 18.76 33.93 6.69
C LEU A 47 17.67 33.62 7.72
N LEU A 48 17.04 34.64 8.33
CA LEU A 48 16.02 34.45 9.35
C LEU A 48 14.75 33.75 8.82
N PRO A 49 14.09 34.22 7.73
CA PRO A 49 12.91 33.54 7.20
C PRO A 49 13.25 32.15 6.64
N ALA A 50 14.44 31.97 6.06
CA ALA A 50 14.90 30.68 5.55
C ALA A 50 15.12 29.64 6.65
N PHE A 51 15.63 30.08 7.81
CA PHE A 51 15.77 29.23 8.98
C PHE A 51 14.41 28.72 9.47
N TRP A 52 13.42 29.61 9.59
CA TRP A 52 12.07 29.20 9.99
C TRP A 52 11.39 28.28 8.95
N LEU A 53 11.56 28.55 7.66
CA LEU A 53 10.98 27.74 6.59
C LEU A 53 11.61 26.33 6.54
N SER A 54 12.94 26.23 6.68
CA SER A 54 13.65 24.96 6.75
C SER A 54 13.32 24.17 8.03
N LEU A 55 13.12 24.85 9.15
CA LEU A 55 12.70 24.24 10.41
C LEU A 55 11.28 23.64 10.33
N LEU A 56 10.40 24.21 9.50
CA LEU A 56 9.04 23.68 9.24
C LEU A 56 9.03 22.47 8.30
N LEU A 57 10.01 22.32 7.42
CA LEU A 57 10.09 21.19 6.48
C LEU A 57 10.33 19.85 7.21
N ALA A 58 11.17 19.84 8.25
CA ALA A 58 11.44 18.64 9.04
C ALA A 58 10.20 18.01 9.71
N PRO A 59 9.37 18.75 10.48
CA PRO A 59 8.16 18.19 11.08
C PRO A 59 7.10 17.80 10.04
N VAL A 60 6.98 18.55 8.93
CA VAL A 60 6.06 18.20 7.83
C VAL A 60 6.47 16.87 7.19
N ALA A 61 7.75 16.72 6.87
CA ALA A 61 8.27 15.46 6.36
C ALA A 61 8.08 14.33 7.38
N GLY A 62 8.27 14.61 8.67
CA GLY A 62 8.11 13.62 9.75
C GLY A 62 6.67 13.13 9.86
N ALA A 63 5.72 14.06 9.79
CA ALA A 63 4.29 13.76 9.75
C ALA A 63 3.93 12.92 8.51
N TYR A 64 4.50 13.24 7.35
CA TYR A 64 4.26 12.47 6.13
C TYR A 64 4.87 11.06 6.19
N ALA A 65 6.10 10.92 6.69
CA ALA A 65 6.74 9.62 6.90
C ALA A 65 5.93 8.76 7.89
N LEU A 66 5.46 9.36 8.99
CA LEU A 66 4.59 8.70 9.95
C LEU A 66 3.28 8.26 9.31
N ALA A 67 2.65 9.10 8.49
CA ALA A 67 1.42 8.77 7.79
C ALA A 67 1.61 7.56 6.85
N VAL A 68 2.74 7.48 6.14
CA VAL A 68 3.09 6.32 5.31
C VAL A 68 3.28 5.07 6.16
N VAL A 69 3.97 5.16 7.30
CA VAL A 69 4.18 4.02 8.21
C VAL A 69 2.86 3.53 8.79
N VAL A 70 1.99 4.44 9.23
CA VAL A 70 0.66 4.09 9.77
C VAL A 70 -0.21 3.47 8.69
N ALA A 71 -0.20 4.01 7.47
CA ALA A 71 -0.95 3.45 6.36
C ALA A 71 -0.46 2.04 6.00
N ASP A 72 0.85 1.80 6.02
CA ASP A 72 1.44 0.50 5.73
C ASP A 72 1.13 -0.54 6.82
N ARG A 73 1.14 -0.13 8.10
CA ARG A 73 0.72 -1.03 9.21
C ARG A 73 -0.74 -1.47 9.11
N ARG A 74 -1.59 -0.65 8.49
CA ARG A 74 -3.00 -1.00 8.24
C ARG A 74 -3.18 -1.85 6.99
N ALA A 75 -2.17 -1.94 6.12
CA ALA A 75 -2.27 -2.71 4.90
C ALA A 75 -2.13 -4.20 5.21
N ALA A 76 -3.04 -5.03 4.68
CA ALA A 76 -2.96 -6.47 4.85
C ALA A 76 -1.78 -7.06 4.07
N VAL A 77 -1.10 -8.02 4.70
CA VAL A 77 0.03 -8.78 4.12
C VAL A 77 -0.41 -10.13 3.59
N GLU A 78 -1.54 -10.63 4.08
CA GLU A 78 -2.09 -11.91 3.65
C GLU A 78 -3.62 -11.81 3.52
N VAL A 79 -4.14 -12.45 2.48
CA VAL A 79 -5.58 -12.56 2.19
C VAL A 79 -5.92 -14.03 2.06
N ARG A 80 -6.80 -14.52 2.93
CA ARG A 80 -7.31 -15.90 2.91
C ARG A 80 -8.76 -15.88 2.48
N VAL A 81 -9.14 -16.70 1.52
CA VAL A 81 -10.53 -16.90 1.10
C VAL A 81 -10.90 -18.35 1.35
N ALA A 82 -11.88 -18.55 2.23
CA ALA A 82 -12.36 -19.88 2.60
C ALA A 82 -13.83 -19.84 3.00
N GLY A 83 -14.63 -20.80 2.53
CA GLY A 83 -16.01 -21.00 3.02
C GLY A 83 -16.92 -19.77 2.88
N GLY A 84 -16.72 -18.93 1.86
CA GLY A 84 -17.50 -17.70 1.68
C GLY A 84 -17.10 -16.54 2.61
N ALA A 85 -15.96 -16.65 3.30
CA ALA A 85 -15.38 -15.58 4.09
C ALA A 85 -14.00 -15.17 3.55
N ILE A 86 -13.68 -13.89 3.68
CA ILE A 86 -12.40 -13.29 3.34
C ILE A 86 -11.74 -12.83 4.64
N THR A 87 -10.61 -13.43 4.99
CA THR A 87 -9.81 -13.05 6.16
C THR A 87 -8.57 -12.31 5.70
N LEU A 88 -8.38 -11.10 6.23
CA LEU A 88 -7.20 -10.29 6.05
C LEU A 88 -6.30 -10.42 7.27
N VAL A 89 -5.00 -10.65 7.05
CA VAL A 89 -3.98 -10.66 8.09
C VAL A 89 -3.07 -9.44 7.89
N ARG A 90 -2.81 -8.71 8.97
CA ARG A 90 -1.99 -7.50 9.01
C ARG A 90 -0.56 -7.81 9.49
N PRO A 91 0.43 -6.92 9.24
CA PRO A 91 1.82 -7.11 9.63
C PRO A 91 2.05 -7.23 11.15
N ASP A 92 1.08 -6.79 11.95
CA ASP A 92 1.07 -6.92 13.41
C ASP A 92 0.49 -8.27 13.89
N GLY A 93 0.06 -9.13 12.96
CA GLY A 93 -0.65 -10.38 13.24
C GLY A 93 -2.15 -10.18 13.48
N GLY A 94 -2.65 -8.94 13.41
CA GLY A 94 -4.08 -8.66 13.55
C GLY A 94 -4.86 -9.26 12.39
N THR A 95 -5.96 -9.95 12.68
CA THR A 95 -6.83 -10.55 11.69
C THR A 95 -8.15 -9.81 11.61
N THR A 96 -8.72 -9.71 10.41
CA THR A 96 -10.07 -9.16 10.20
C THR A 96 -10.78 -10.01 9.17
N THR A 97 -11.91 -10.58 9.58
CA THR A 97 -12.71 -11.47 8.72
C THR A 97 -13.97 -10.73 8.26
N TYR A 98 -14.20 -10.76 6.95
CA TYR A 98 -15.38 -10.24 6.30
C TYR A 98 -16.15 -11.40 5.66
N GLN A 99 -17.47 -11.42 5.79
CA GLN A 99 -18.27 -12.35 4.99
C GLN A 99 -18.28 -11.86 3.55
N ALA A 100 -18.21 -12.75 2.56
CA ALA A 100 -18.18 -12.37 1.16
C ALA A 100 -19.37 -11.49 0.75
N ARG A 101 -20.56 -11.77 1.32
CA ARG A 101 -21.78 -10.97 1.13
C ARG A 101 -21.64 -9.51 1.59
N ASP A 102 -20.73 -9.22 2.52
CA ASP A 102 -20.50 -7.87 3.04
C ASP A 102 -19.47 -7.10 2.20
N VAL A 103 -18.85 -7.79 1.23
CA VAL A 103 -17.87 -7.24 0.30
C VAL A 103 -18.61 -6.73 -0.92
N ARG A 104 -18.61 -5.40 -1.08
CA ARG A 104 -19.26 -4.73 -2.21
C ARG A 104 -18.43 -4.76 -3.48
N ARG A 105 -17.10 -4.75 -3.33
CA ARG A 105 -16.16 -4.69 -4.46
C ARG A 105 -14.78 -5.18 -4.06
N PHE A 106 -14.15 -5.93 -4.95
CA PHE A 106 -12.75 -6.31 -4.87
C PHE A 106 -12.00 -5.71 -6.06
N GLU A 107 -11.21 -4.67 -5.81
CA GLU A 107 -10.41 -4.01 -6.84
C GLU A 107 -8.98 -4.55 -6.84
N VAL A 108 -8.51 -4.97 -8.01
CA VAL A 108 -7.17 -5.51 -8.26
C VAL A 108 -6.42 -4.49 -9.10
N ILE A 109 -5.47 -3.80 -8.48
CA ILE A 109 -4.66 -2.78 -9.13
C ILE A 109 -3.35 -3.40 -9.58
N ARG A 110 -3.23 -3.64 -10.88
CA ARG A 110 -2.01 -4.16 -11.52
C ARG A 110 -1.15 -3.01 -11.97
N THR A 111 0.10 -2.97 -11.53
CA THR A 111 1.07 -1.98 -12.02
C THR A 111 1.99 -2.69 -13.00
N VAL A 112 2.04 -2.19 -14.24
CA VAL A 112 2.92 -2.69 -15.30
C VAL A 112 3.97 -1.62 -15.60
N TYR A 113 5.25 -1.98 -15.52
CA TYR A 113 6.37 -1.12 -15.88
C TYR A 113 6.64 -1.20 -17.39
N SER A 114 7.14 -0.10 -17.98
CA SER A 114 7.41 0.00 -19.42
C SER A 114 8.42 -1.06 -19.86
N GLY A 115 8.02 -1.92 -20.79
CA GLY A 115 8.74 -3.14 -21.19
C GLY A 115 7.82 -4.28 -21.62
N GLY A 116 6.51 -4.17 -21.34
CA GLY A 116 5.48 -5.04 -21.91
C GLY A 116 5.59 -6.49 -21.44
N GLY A 117 5.27 -6.73 -20.16
CA GLY A 117 5.24 -8.07 -19.57
C GLY A 117 4.17 -8.20 -18.49
N THR A 118 4.07 -9.40 -17.92
CA THR A 118 3.21 -9.76 -16.77
C THR A 118 3.25 -8.68 -15.68
N PRO A 119 2.13 -8.35 -15.02
CA PRO A 119 2.13 -7.34 -13.95
C PRO A 119 3.15 -7.70 -12.87
N ASP A 120 4.09 -6.80 -12.65
CA ASP A 120 5.19 -7.02 -11.70
C ASP A 120 4.70 -6.92 -10.24
N VAL A 121 3.65 -6.12 -10.04
CA VAL A 121 3.04 -5.88 -8.72
C VAL A 121 1.53 -5.68 -8.82
N ALA A 122 0.78 -6.41 -8.00
CA ALA A 122 -0.63 -6.16 -7.71
C ALA A 122 -0.82 -5.55 -6.30
N ARG A 123 -1.79 -4.65 -6.18
CA ARG A 123 -2.37 -4.21 -4.90
C ARG A 123 -3.85 -4.49 -4.90
N LEU A 124 -4.34 -5.08 -3.82
CA LEU A 124 -5.73 -5.46 -3.66
C LEU A 124 -6.43 -4.44 -2.77
N ARG A 125 -7.67 -4.12 -3.14
CA ARG A 125 -8.55 -3.23 -2.37
C ARG A 125 -9.88 -3.92 -2.14
N LEU A 126 -10.19 -4.14 -0.88
CA LEU A 126 -11.43 -4.77 -0.45
C LEU A 126 -12.36 -3.67 0.09
N HIS A 127 -13.50 -3.48 -0.58
CA HIS A 127 -14.55 -2.59 -0.11
C HIS A 127 -15.57 -3.39 0.70
N ALA A 128 -15.42 -3.41 2.03
CA ALA A 128 -16.25 -4.20 2.93
C ALA A 128 -16.67 -3.37 4.15
N GLY A 129 -17.93 -3.52 4.58
CA GLY A 129 -18.44 -2.85 5.80
C GLY A 129 -18.30 -1.31 5.79
N GLY A 130 -18.39 -0.68 4.62
CA GLY A 130 -18.20 0.78 4.47
C GLY A 130 -16.74 1.26 4.54
N ARG A 131 -15.77 0.34 4.64
CA ARG A 131 -14.34 0.63 4.70
C ARG A 131 -13.63 0.11 3.46
N VAL A 132 -12.48 0.68 3.17
CA VAL A 132 -11.58 0.21 2.10
C VAL A 132 -10.33 -0.35 2.75
N GLU A 133 -10.23 -1.66 2.80
CA GLU A 133 -9.03 -2.37 3.23
C GLU A 133 -8.09 -2.50 2.02
N ARG A 134 -6.80 -2.33 2.26
CA ARG A 134 -5.77 -2.34 1.21
C ARG A 134 -4.73 -3.39 1.54
N THR A 135 -4.22 -4.08 0.54
CA THR A 135 -3.04 -4.94 0.73
C THR A 135 -1.75 -4.20 0.39
N ARG A 136 -0.65 -4.73 0.90
CA ARG A 136 0.68 -4.37 0.41
C ARG A 136 0.86 -4.79 -1.05
N PRO A 137 1.86 -4.21 -1.75
CA PRO A 137 2.36 -4.76 -3.01
C PRO A 137 2.64 -6.26 -2.92
N GLY A 138 2.09 -7.02 -3.87
CA GLY A 138 2.31 -8.46 -3.96
C GLY A 138 2.25 -8.98 -5.40
N PRO A 139 2.38 -10.30 -5.61
CA PRO A 139 2.22 -10.93 -6.92
C PRO A 139 0.78 -10.78 -7.42
N ASP A 140 0.56 -10.97 -8.72
CA ASP A 140 -0.79 -11.02 -9.28
C ASP A 140 -1.64 -12.12 -8.64
N LEU A 141 -2.96 -11.98 -8.72
CA LEU A 141 -3.89 -12.96 -8.17
C LEU A 141 -3.68 -14.33 -8.84
N SER A 142 -3.49 -15.37 -8.02
CA SER A 142 -3.49 -16.74 -8.50
C SER A 142 -4.84 -17.06 -9.19
N PRO A 143 -4.85 -17.95 -10.20
CA PRO A 143 -6.09 -18.37 -10.86
C PRO A 143 -7.12 -18.93 -9.88
N GLU A 144 -6.66 -19.60 -8.83
CA GLU A 144 -7.48 -20.17 -7.77
C GLU A 144 -8.15 -19.10 -6.93
N LEU A 145 -7.41 -18.05 -6.53
CA LEU A 145 -7.98 -16.96 -5.75
C LEU A 145 -8.97 -16.15 -6.56
N ARG A 146 -8.70 -15.96 -7.85
CA ARG A 146 -9.65 -15.31 -8.76
C ARG A 146 -10.96 -16.10 -8.85
N ARG A 147 -10.88 -17.43 -9.00
CA ARG A 147 -12.06 -18.31 -9.01
C ARG A 147 -12.78 -18.25 -7.66
N ALA A 148 -12.07 -18.27 -6.54
CA ALA A 148 -12.68 -18.19 -5.21
C ALA A 148 -13.44 -16.87 -5.00
N LEU A 149 -12.90 -15.74 -5.47
CA LEU A 149 -13.57 -14.44 -5.43
C LEU A 149 -14.80 -14.36 -6.35
N THR A 150 -14.72 -14.93 -7.55
CA THR A 150 -15.87 -15.02 -8.46
C THR A 150 -16.98 -15.93 -7.91
N VAL A 151 -16.62 -17.07 -7.32
CA VAL A 151 -17.58 -17.99 -6.67
C VAL A 151 -18.22 -17.37 -5.44
N ALA A 152 -17.51 -16.47 -4.77
CA ALA A 152 -18.02 -15.70 -3.64
C ALA A 152 -18.93 -14.52 -4.05
N GLU A 153 -19.30 -14.41 -5.33
CA GLU A 153 -20.12 -13.34 -5.92
C GLU A 153 -19.57 -11.92 -5.69
N VAL A 154 -18.27 -11.80 -5.47
CA VAL A 154 -17.65 -10.50 -5.25
C VAL A 154 -17.35 -9.84 -6.59
N ASP A 155 -17.90 -8.65 -6.82
CA ASP A 155 -17.61 -7.82 -8.00
C ASP A 155 -16.09 -7.54 -8.08
N LEU A 156 -15.45 -8.19 -9.05
CA LEU A 156 -14.01 -8.10 -9.28
C LEU A 156 -13.72 -7.04 -10.34
N LEU A 157 -13.11 -5.93 -9.93
CA LEU A 157 -12.67 -4.87 -10.84
C LEU A 157 -11.16 -4.95 -11.02
N VAL A 158 -10.69 -5.25 -12.23
CA VAL A 158 -9.25 -5.28 -12.54
C VAL A 158 -8.87 -3.96 -13.19
N SER A 159 -8.10 -3.14 -12.48
CA SER A 159 -7.54 -1.90 -13.02
C SER A 159 -6.08 -2.12 -13.39
N VAL A 160 -5.73 -1.91 -14.66
CA VAL A 160 -4.34 -1.91 -15.12
C VAL A 160 -3.83 -0.47 -15.09
N LYS A 161 -2.75 -0.24 -14.35
CA LYS A 161 -2.06 1.04 -14.28
C LYS A 161 -0.72 0.90 -14.99
N HIS A 162 -0.60 1.54 -16.14
CA HIS A 162 0.68 1.72 -16.81
C HIS A 162 1.46 2.82 -16.09
N ARG A 163 2.72 2.52 -15.76
CA ARG A 163 3.66 3.50 -15.23
C ARG A 163 4.75 3.68 -16.27
N GLU A 164 4.73 4.82 -16.95
CA GLU A 164 5.85 5.29 -17.75
C GLU A 164 6.86 5.92 -16.77
N GLU A 165 8.12 5.46 -16.83
CA GLU A 165 9.22 6.03 -16.04
C GLU A 165 9.69 7.37 -16.58
#